data_AF-F3FVX3-F1
#
_entry.id   AF-F3FVX3-F1
#
_cell.length_a   1.000
_cell.length_b   1.000
_cell.length_c   1.000
_cell.angle_alpha   90.00
_cell.angle_beta   90.00
_cell.angle_gamma   90.00
#
_symmetry.space_group_name_H-M   'P 1'
#
loop_
_entity.id
_entity.type
_entity.pdbx_description
1 polymer ?
#
loop_
_entity_poly.entity_id
_entity_poly.type
_entity_poly.pdbx_seq_one_letter_code
_entity_poly.pdbx_strand_id
1 'polypeptide(L)'
;VLFQAPANRIPADCTQLTPDMLPLVKLSVDEIELITSAVPGGAANVQDIYPLIPLQEGILFHYLLNRERDAYLVRSTIEFDNRARLDAFLEALQTVIDRHDVLRSSVHW
;
A
#
# COMPACT_ATOMS: atom_id res chain seq x y z
N VAL A 1 -3.46 26.27 -5.35
CA VAL A 1 -4.35 25.42 -6.19
C VAL A 1 -4.50 24.10 -5.46
N LEU A 2 -5.71 23.70 -5.10
CA LEU A 2 -5.94 22.37 -4.55
C LEU A 2 -5.67 21.35 -5.67
N PHE A 3 -4.70 20.47 -5.46
CA PHE A 3 -4.47 19.35 -6.37
C PHE A 3 -5.67 18.40 -6.26
N GLN A 4 -6.28 18.07 -7.39
CA GLN A 4 -7.32 17.06 -7.47
C GLN A 4 -6.74 15.87 -8.22
N ALA A 5 -6.66 14.72 -7.55
CA ALA A 5 -6.19 13.50 -8.19
C ALA A 5 -7.17 13.05 -9.29
N PRO A 6 -6.68 12.54 -10.43
CA PRO A 6 -7.52 11.87 -11.41
C PRO A 6 -8.24 10.67 -10.77
N ALA A 7 -9.42 10.34 -11.32
CA ALA A 7 -10.13 9.15 -10.90
C ALA A 7 -9.33 7.88 -11.24
N ASN A 8 -9.36 6.91 -10.32
CA ASN A 8 -8.84 5.57 -10.56
C ASN A 8 -9.65 4.90 -11.68
N ARG A 9 -8.95 4.27 -12.63
CA ARG A 9 -9.53 3.66 -13.84
C ARG A 9 -9.51 2.12 -13.80
N ILE A 10 -9.08 1.51 -12.71
CA ILE A 10 -9.04 0.06 -12.52
C ILE A 10 -10.46 -0.43 -12.16
N PRO A 11 -11.05 -1.34 -12.95
CA PRO A 11 -12.33 -1.96 -12.62
C PRO A 11 -12.23 -2.88 -11.39
N ALA A 12 -13.34 -3.08 -10.66
CA ALA A 12 -13.36 -3.91 -9.45
C ALA A 12 -12.91 -5.37 -9.68
N ASP A 13 -13.24 -5.95 -10.84
CA ASP A 13 -12.90 -7.34 -11.19
C ASP A 13 -11.71 -7.42 -12.17
N CYS A 14 -10.81 -6.43 -12.12
CA CYS A 14 -9.67 -6.36 -13.05
C CYS A 14 -8.66 -7.47 -12.78
N THR A 15 -8.46 -8.38 -13.74
CA THR A 15 -7.46 -9.45 -13.63
C THR A 15 -6.16 -9.13 -14.37
N GLN A 16 -6.10 -8.01 -15.09
CA GLN A 16 -4.93 -7.59 -15.86
C GLN A 16 -4.87 -6.06 -15.92
N LEU A 17 -3.82 -5.48 -15.34
CA LEU A 17 -3.59 -4.04 -15.38
C LEU A 17 -2.94 -3.62 -16.71
N THR A 18 -3.33 -2.45 -17.21
CA THR A 18 -2.70 -1.83 -18.38
C THR A 18 -2.27 -0.39 -18.06
N PRO A 19 -1.29 0.18 -18.77
CA PRO A 19 -0.79 1.53 -18.50
C PRO A 19 -1.87 2.62 -18.47
N ASP A 20 -2.88 2.53 -19.34
CA ASP A 20 -3.97 3.52 -19.44
C ASP A 20 -4.88 3.55 -18.20
N MET A 21 -4.84 2.50 -17.37
CA MET A 21 -5.56 2.40 -16.11
C MET A 21 -4.87 3.16 -14.96
N LEU A 22 -3.60 3.56 -15.13
CA LEU A 22 -2.75 4.12 -14.08
C LEU A 22 -2.44 5.61 -14.34
N PRO A 23 -3.40 6.53 -14.14
CA PRO A 23 -3.21 7.94 -14.52
C PRO A 23 -2.20 8.69 -13.63
N LEU A 24 -1.79 8.10 -12.50
CA LEU A 24 -0.90 8.71 -11.52
C LEU A 24 0.58 8.38 -11.78
N VAL A 25 0.88 7.36 -12.57
CA VAL A 25 2.25 6.87 -12.81
C VAL A 25 2.40 6.40 -14.25
N LYS A 26 3.56 6.61 -14.86
CA LYS A 26 3.87 6.04 -16.18
C LYS A 26 4.67 4.75 -15.97
N LEU A 27 4.05 3.63 -16.28
CA LEU A 27 4.67 2.31 -16.25
C LEU A 27 4.46 1.60 -17.60
N SER A 28 5.47 0.87 -18.05
CA SER A 28 5.37 -0.10 -19.13
C SER A 28 4.58 -1.35 -18.69
N VAL A 29 4.15 -2.15 -19.66
CA VAL A 29 3.48 -3.43 -19.38
C VAL A 29 4.39 -4.35 -18.55
N ASP A 30 5.68 -4.42 -18.87
CA ASP A 30 6.65 -5.28 -18.19
C ASP A 30 6.87 -4.84 -16.72
N GLU A 31 6.91 -3.53 -16.45
CA GLU A 31 7.00 -3.01 -15.08
C GLU A 31 5.74 -3.29 -14.26
N ILE A 32 4.55 -3.20 -14.88
CA ILE A 32 3.29 -3.57 -14.24
C ILE A 32 3.27 -5.07 -13.91
N GLU A 33 3.72 -5.92 -14.83
CA GLU A 33 3.82 -7.37 -14.59
C GLU A 33 4.79 -7.67 -13.45
N LEU A 34 5.95 -7.00 -13.42
CA LEU A 34 6.93 -7.14 -12.34
C LEU A 34 6.31 -6.79 -10.97
N ILE A 35 5.63 -5.64 -10.86
CA ILE A 35 4.98 -5.20 -9.61
C ILE A 35 3.90 -6.21 -9.20
N THR A 36 2.99 -6.54 -10.13
CA THR A 36 1.86 -7.44 -9.82
C THR A 36 2.32 -8.86 -9.48
N SER A 37 3.45 -9.33 -10.02
CA SER A 37 4.03 -10.63 -9.66
C SER A 37 4.50 -10.72 -8.19
N ALA A 38 4.83 -9.58 -7.58
CA ALA A 38 5.23 -9.49 -6.18
C ALA A 38 4.04 -9.33 -5.23
N VAL A 39 2.82 -9.13 -5.75
CA VAL A 39 1.59 -8.99 -4.97
C VAL A 39 0.88 -10.34 -4.89
N PRO A 40 0.61 -10.89 -3.68
CA PRO A 40 -0.21 -12.08 -3.53
C PRO A 40 -1.58 -11.88 -4.19
N GLY A 41 -1.99 -12.79 -5.07
CA GLY A 41 -3.23 -12.63 -5.86
C GLY A 41 -3.06 -11.84 -7.17
N GLY A 42 -1.86 -11.34 -7.47
CA GLY A 42 -1.54 -10.68 -8.74
C GLY A 42 -2.28 -9.36 -8.94
N ALA A 43 -2.52 -9.03 -10.21
CA ALA A 43 -3.24 -7.82 -10.61
C ALA A 43 -4.63 -7.68 -9.97
N ALA A 44 -5.33 -8.80 -9.71
CA ALA A 44 -6.65 -8.81 -9.07
C ALA A 44 -6.65 -8.31 -7.62
N ASN A 45 -5.47 -8.28 -6.97
CA ASN A 45 -5.32 -7.77 -5.61
C ASN A 45 -4.68 -6.36 -5.58
N VAL A 46 -4.59 -5.68 -6.73
CA VAL A 46 -4.06 -4.32 -6.83
C VAL A 46 -5.20 -3.34 -7.07
N GLN A 47 -5.44 -2.46 -6.11
CA GLN A 47 -6.45 -1.41 -6.24
C GLN A 47 -5.95 -0.22 -7.06
N ASP A 48 -4.69 0.20 -6.90
CA ASP A 48 -4.09 1.34 -7.60
C ASP A 48 -2.55 1.27 -7.53
N ILE A 49 -1.87 2.00 -8.43
CA ILE A 49 -0.42 2.19 -8.39
C ILE A 49 -0.11 3.68 -8.60
N TYR A 50 0.65 4.26 -7.67
CA TYR A 50 0.98 5.68 -7.67
C TYR A 50 2.41 5.92 -7.14
N PRO A 51 3.06 7.03 -7.52
CA PRO A 51 4.42 7.31 -7.08
C PRO A 51 4.45 7.67 -5.60
N LEU A 52 5.60 7.43 -4.98
CA LEU A 52 5.86 7.95 -3.64
C LEU A 52 5.86 9.48 -3.66
N ILE A 53 5.34 10.09 -2.59
CA ILE A 53 5.51 11.53 -2.38
C ILE A 53 6.92 11.81 -1.81
N PRO A 54 7.44 13.06 -1.89
CA PRO A 54 8.82 13.36 -1.50
C PRO A 54 9.21 12.90 -0.09
N LEU A 55 8.27 12.95 0.86
CA LEU A 55 8.53 12.44 2.22
C LEU A 55 8.72 10.92 2.24
N GLN A 56 7.90 10.17 1.50
CA GLN A 56 8.01 8.72 1.40
C GLN A 56 9.30 8.30 0.68
N GLU A 57 9.71 9.03 -0.36
CA GLU A 57 11.01 8.83 -1.01
C GLU A 57 12.18 9.02 -0.03
N GLY A 58 12.12 10.08 0.78
CA GLY A 58 13.11 10.33 1.83
C GLY A 58 13.18 9.20 2.87
N ILE A 59 12.02 8.69 3.31
CA ILE A 59 11.94 7.54 4.22
C ILE A 59 12.59 6.31 3.60
N LEU A 60 12.24 5.98 2.35
CA LEU A 60 12.82 4.84 1.63
C LEU A 60 14.34 4.98 1.48
N PHE A 61 14.83 6.17 1.12
CA PHE A 61 16.26 6.45 1.02
C PHE A 61 17.00 6.18 2.34
N HIS A 62 16.46 6.64 3.47
CA HIS A 62 17.07 6.40 4.78
C HIS A 62 17.05 4.92 5.17
N TYR A 63 15.96 4.20 4.87
CA TYR A 63 15.88 2.75 5.05
C TYR A 63 16.98 2.00 4.27
N LEU A 64 17.19 2.38 2.99
CA LEU A 64 18.20 1.76 2.13
C LEU A 64 19.64 2.03 2.60
N LEU A 65 19.90 3.20 3.22
CA LEU A 65 21.23 3.54 3.74
C LEU A 65 21.58 2.82 5.05
N ASN A 66 20.62 2.60 5.95
CA ASN A 66 20.88 2.10 7.31
C ASN A 66 19.80 1.11 7.78
N ARG A 67 19.92 -0.15 7.33
CA ARG A 67 18.92 -1.21 7.61
C ARG A 67 18.83 -1.65 9.08
N GLU A 68 19.84 -1.38 9.90
CA GLU A 68 19.89 -1.84 11.30
C GLU A 68 19.10 -0.96 12.29
N ARG A 69 18.84 0.30 11.95
CA ARG A 69 18.10 1.25 12.79
C ARG A 69 17.19 2.11 11.93
N ASP A 70 16.04 1.55 11.57
CA ASP A 70 15.01 2.31 10.87
C ASP A 70 14.42 3.37 11.81
N ALA A 71 14.79 4.63 11.58
CA ALA A 71 14.32 5.78 12.35
C ALA A 71 12.82 6.02 12.21
N TYR A 72 12.17 5.42 11.21
CA TYR A 72 10.76 5.58 10.91
C TYR A 72 9.91 4.42 11.43
N LEU A 73 10.52 3.41 12.06
CA LEU A 73 9.79 2.28 12.63
C LEU A 73 9.13 2.67 13.97
N VAL A 74 7.81 2.78 13.96
CA VAL A 74 6.99 2.95 15.17
C VAL A 74 6.55 1.57 15.66
N ARG A 75 6.79 1.28 16.94
CA ARG A 75 6.33 0.06 17.60
C ARG A 75 5.34 0.41 18.70
N SER A 76 4.26 -0.34 18.78
CA SER A 76 3.27 -0.22 19.85
C SER A 76 2.89 -1.61 20.34
N THR A 77 2.78 -1.74 21.66
CA THR A 77 2.30 -2.96 22.32
C THR A 77 1.01 -2.62 23.03
N ILE A 78 -0.02 -3.42 22.79
CA ILE A 78 -1.33 -3.28 23.43
C ILE A 78 -1.59 -4.58 24.19
N GLU A 79 -1.91 -4.46 25.47
CA GLU A 79 -2.26 -5.59 26.34
C GLU A 79 -3.77 -5.68 26.51
N PHE A 80 -4.27 -6.92 26.58
CA PHE A 80 -5.67 -7.23 26.82
C PHE A 80 -5.77 -8.12 28.05
N ASP A 81 -6.72 -7.81 28.92
CA ASP A 81 -7.04 -8.54 30.14
C ASP A 81 -7.70 -9.91 29.87
N ASN A 82 -8.28 -10.11 28.69
CA ASN A 82 -8.83 -11.39 28.27
C ASN A 82 -8.90 -11.53 26.74
N ARG A 83 -9.11 -12.78 26.30
CA ARG A 83 -9.18 -13.15 24.88
C ARG A 83 -10.36 -12.51 24.14
N ALA A 84 -11.53 -12.35 24.77
CA ALA A 84 -12.70 -11.79 24.11
C ALA A 84 -12.49 -10.32 23.70
N ARG A 85 -11.77 -9.55 24.52
CA ARG A 85 -11.41 -8.16 24.19
C ARG A 85 -10.35 -8.07 23.09
N LEU A 86 -9.41 -9.01 23.04
CA LEU A 86 -8.48 -9.12 21.92
C LEU A 86 -9.24 -9.41 20.61
N ASP A 87 -10.15 -10.39 20.60
CA ASP A 87 -10.90 -10.74 19.39
C ASP A 87 -11.75 -9.55 18.90
N ALA A 88 -12.47 -8.86 19.79
CA ALA A 88 -13.22 -7.65 19.45
C ALA A 88 -12.32 -6.51 18.92
N PHE A 89 -11.11 -6.37 19.46
CA PHE A 89 -10.14 -5.40 18.95
C PHE A 89 -9.66 -5.76 17.54
N LEU A 90 -9.39 -7.05 17.26
CA LEU A 90 -8.96 -7.50 15.94
C LEU A 90 -10.04 -7.27 14.88
N GLU A 91 -11.31 -7.52 15.20
CA GLU A 91 -12.44 -7.21 14.30
C GLU A 91 -12.55 -5.72 14.00
N ALA A 92 -12.40 -4.88 15.04
CA ALA A 92 -12.40 -3.42 14.88
C ALA A 92 -11.18 -2.94 14.06
N LEU A 93 -10.01 -3.52 14.30
CA LEU A 93 -8.79 -3.19 13.57
C LEU A 93 -8.92 -3.57 12.08
N GLN A 94 -9.52 -4.71 11.77
CA GLN A 94 -9.79 -5.10 10.38
C GLN A 94 -10.68 -4.07 9.68
N THR A 95 -11.71 -3.56 10.35
CA THR A 95 -12.57 -2.50 9.81
C THR A 95 -11.77 -1.23 9.48
N VAL A 96 -10.77 -0.88 10.31
CA VAL A 96 -9.88 0.25 10.06
C VAL A 96 -8.97 -0.02 8.86
N ILE A 97 -8.39 -1.23 8.76
CA ILE A 97 -7.55 -1.63 7.62
C ILE A 97 -8.34 -1.57 6.31
N ASP A 98 -9.56 -2.12 6.28
CA ASP A 98 -10.41 -2.14 5.09
C ASP A 98 -10.77 -0.74 4.63
N ARG A 99 -11.01 0.16 5.58
CA ARG A 99 -11.37 1.57 5.33
C ARG A 99 -10.18 2.42 4.85
N HIS A 100 -8.95 2.08 5.21
CA HIS A 100 -7.78 2.93 5.00
C HIS A 100 -6.75 2.26 4.10
N ASP A 101 -6.76 2.62 2.81
CA ASP A 101 -5.90 2.07 1.75
C ASP A 101 -4.41 2.02 2.13
N VAL A 102 -3.92 3.05 2.84
CA VAL A 102 -2.51 3.13 3.29
C VAL A 102 -2.08 1.97 4.19
N LEU A 103 -3.01 1.37 4.95
CA LEU A 103 -2.74 0.22 5.83
C LEU A 103 -2.64 -1.11 5.05
N ARG A 104 -2.96 -1.08 3.75
CA ARG A 104 -2.93 -2.21 2.81
C ARG A 104 -2.15 -1.86 1.53
N SER A 105 -1.23 -0.89 1.63
CA SER A 105 -0.29 -0.51 0.55
C SER A 105 1.08 -1.17 0.76
N SER A 106 1.71 -1.58 -0.34
CA SER A 106 3.11 -2.01 -0.39
C SER A 106 3.96 -1.01 -1.18
N VAL A 107 5.27 -1.03 -0.94
CA VAL A 107 6.24 -0.19 -1.66
C VAL A 107 7.13 -1.09 -2.51
N HIS A 108 7.28 -0.74 -3.79
CA HIS A 108 8.12 -1.42 -4.78
C HIS A 108 9.08 -0.40 -5.39
N TRP A 109 10.35 -0.77 -5.59
CA TRP A 109 11.41 0.11 -6.11
C TRP A 109 12.43 -0.66 -6.96
#